data_AF-U6R992-F1
#
_entry.id   AF-U6R992-F1
#
_cell.length_a   1.000
_cell.length_b   1.000
_cell.length_c   1.000
_cell.angle_alpha   90.00
_cell.angle_beta   90.00
_cell.angle_gamma   90.00
#
_symmetry.space_group_name_H-M   'P 1'
#
loop_
_entity.id
_entity.type
_entity.pdbx_description
1 polymer ?
#
loop_
_entity_poly.entity_id
_entity_poly.type
_entity_poly.pdbx_seq_one_letter_code
_entity_poly.pdbx_strand_id
1 'polypeptide(L)'
;MNKAKRKNILIDLSDLKHPNCGFGQIAINYSKRFANLPIEGLHFFYLLPNCYPKIHSKNVTSVLVRNRKIRKWFPFTLPKVDIWHSVNQYNKLYRQSPKFIFTIHDLNFLFEQEGQKRQEFLQRIQQKIDKATIITTISHYVADEIKKIH
;
A
#
# COMPACT_ATOMS: atom_id res chain seq x y z
N MET A 1 4.60 -15.59 -30.60
CA MET A 1 5.05 -15.47 -29.19
C MET A 1 3.90 -14.93 -28.34
N ASN A 2 3.35 -15.73 -27.42
CA ASN A 2 2.36 -15.24 -26.46
C ASN A 2 3.05 -14.25 -25.51
N LYS A 3 2.79 -12.96 -25.72
CA LYS A 3 3.25 -11.91 -24.79
C LYS A 3 2.60 -12.23 -23.44
N ALA A 4 3.40 -12.62 -22.45
CA ALA A 4 2.89 -12.95 -21.12
C ALA A 4 1.95 -11.83 -20.66
N LYS A 5 0.75 -12.20 -20.19
CA LYS A 5 -0.30 -11.23 -19.85
C LYS A 5 0.22 -10.27 -18.79
N ARG A 6 0.40 -9.01 -19.17
CA ARG A 6 0.88 -7.94 -18.28
C ARG A 6 -0.02 -7.82 -17.06
N LYS A 7 0.56 -7.85 -15.86
CA LYS A 7 -0.12 -7.67 -14.58
C LYS A 7 -0.04 -6.23 -14.14
N ASN A 8 -1.19 -5.66 -13.81
CA ASN A 8 -1.32 -4.32 -13.30
C ASN A 8 -1.28 -4.35 -11.77
N ILE A 9 -0.44 -3.52 -11.16
CA ILE A 9 -0.23 -3.47 -9.72
C ILE A 9 -0.48 -2.03 -9.25
N LEU A 10 -1.37 -1.83 -8.29
CA LEU A 10 -1.57 -0.54 -7.65
C LEU A 10 -0.72 -0.46 -6.38
N ILE A 11 0.15 0.54 -6.28
CA ILE A 11 0.93 0.84 -5.06
C ILE A 11 0.45 2.16 -4.50
N ASP A 12 0.10 2.18 -3.21
CA ASP A 12 -0.26 3.43 -2.54
C ASP A 12 0.98 4.16 -2.02
N LEU A 13 1.30 5.29 -2.64
CA LEU A 13 2.43 6.16 -2.31
C LEU A 13 1.95 7.54 -1.82
N SER A 14 0.74 7.61 -1.24
CA SER A 14 0.16 8.87 -0.76
C SER A 14 0.98 9.57 0.33
N ASP A 15 1.90 8.87 0.99
CA ASP A 15 2.79 9.43 2.01
C ASP A 15 3.96 10.23 1.43
N LEU A 16 4.13 10.26 0.10
CA LEU A 16 5.07 11.17 -0.58
C LEU A 16 4.82 12.66 -0.26
N LYS A 17 3.63 13.01 0.27
CA LYS A 17 3.34 14.35 0.80
C LYS A 17 4.10 14.68 2.10
N HIS A 18 4.67 13.68 2.77
CA HIS A 18 5.40 13.79 4.03
C HIS A 18 6.79 13.13 3.90
N PRO A 19 7.70 13.65 3.06
CA PRO A 19 8.97 12.99 2.74
C PRO A 19 9.88 12.80 3.96
N ASN A 20 9.73 13.62 5.01
CA ASN A 20 10.61 13.62 6.17
C ASN A 20 10.21 12.62 7.26
N CYS A 21 9.18 11.79 7.05
CA CYS A 21 8.80 10.72 7.96
C CYS A 21 9.14 9.33 7.41
N GLY A 22 9.14 8.31 8.26
CA GLY A 22 9.48 6.92 7.88
C GLY A 22 8.65 6.42 6.68
N PHE A 23 7.32 6.57 6.72
CA PHE A 23 6.45 6.20 5.60
C PHE A 23 6.71 6.99 4.32
N GLY A 24 7.10 8.26 4.44
CA GLY A 24 7.52 9.07 3.30
C GLY A 24 8.79 8.52 2.64
N GLN A 25 9.80 8.18 3.45
CA GLN A 25 11.04 7.57 2.96
C GLN A 25 10.81 6.20 2.33
N ILE A 26 9.95 5.37 2.92
CA ILE A 26 9.51 4.10 2.32
C ILE A 26 8.91 4.37 0.94
N ALA A 27 7.96 5.31 0.84
CA ALA A 27 7.31 5.63 -0.43
C ALA A 27 8.29 6.16 -1.49
N ILE A 28 9.24 7.02 -1.10
CA ILE A 28 10.30 7.52 -1.99
C ILE A 28 11.14 6.35 -2.53
N ASN A 29 11.66 5.50 -1.65
CA ASN A 29 12.54 4.41 -2.03
C ASN A 29 11.82 3.35 -2.86
N TYR A 30 10.58 3.00 -2.50
CA TYR A 30 9.72 2.11 -3.30
C TYR A 30 9.51 2.66 -4.70
N SER A 31 9.10 3.93 -4.80
CA SER A 31 8.78 4.55 -6.09
C SER A 31 9.97 4.53 -7.05
N LYS A 32 11.17 4.88 -6.56
CA LYS A 32 12.42 4.88 -7.32
C LYS A 32 12.83 3.47 -7.72
N ARG A 33 12.77 2.50 -6.79
CA ARG A 33 13.17 1.12 -7.07
C ARG A 33 12.30 0.50 -8.16
N PHE A 34 10.98 0.55 -8.01
CA PHE A 34 10.06 -0.08 -8.96
C PHE A 34 9.95 0.63 -10.30
N ALA A 35 10.19 1.95 -10.34
CA ALA A 35 10.27 2.68 -11.60
C ALA A 35 11.50 2.27 -12.43
N ASN A 36 12.57 1.81 -11.79
CA ASN A 36 13.84 1.44 -12.44
C ASN A 36 14.04 -0.08 -12.56
N LEU A 37 13.12 -0.89 -12.05
CA LEU A 37 13.22 -2.34 -12.12
C LEU A 37 12.91 -2.83 -13.55
N PRO A 38 13.84 -3.51 -14.24
CA PRO A 38 13.62 -4.01 -15.60
C PRO A 38 12.79 -5.31 -15.55
N ILE A 39 11.57 -5.24 -15.04
CA ILE A 39 10.68 -6.39 -14.94
C ILE A 39 9.68 -6.33 -16.09
N GLU A 40 9.80 -7.28 -17.01
CA GLU A 40 8.81 -7.48 -18.06
C GLU A 40 7.51 -8.06 -17.49
N GLY A 41 6.38 -7.67 -18.07
CA GLY A 41 5.07 -8.19 -17.67
C GLY A 41 4.45 -7.56 -16.43
N LEU A 42 5.10 -6.61 -15.75
CA LEU A 42 4.50 -5.81 -14.68
C LEU A 42 4.28 -4.36 -15.09
N HIS A 43 3.15 -3.78 -14.66
CA HIS A 43 2.85 -2.36 -14.82
C HIS A 43 2.34 -1.79 -13.51
N PHE A 44 2.94 -0.69 -13.05
CA PHE A 44 2.63 -0.10 -11.75
C PHE A 44 1.77 1.15 -11.91
N PHE A 45 0.66 1.17 -11.21
CA PHE A 45 -0.14 2.36 -10.95
C PHE A 45 0.28 2.92 -9.59
N TYR A 46 0.88 4.10 -9.59
CA TYR A 46 1.29 4.79 -8.37
C TYR A 46 0.19 5.75 -7.94
N LEU A 47 -0.41 5.53 -6.78
CA LEU A 47 -1.27 6.55 -6.17
C LEU A 47 -0.40 7.60 -5.50
N LEU A 48 -0.43 8.82 -6.05
CA LEU A 48 0.39 9.93 -5.60
C LEU A 48 -0.49 11.00 -4.92
N PRO A 49 0.06 11.78 -3.97
CA PRO A 49 -0.63 12.97 -3.49
C PRO A 49 -0.87 13.96 -4.64
N ASN A 50 -1.95 14.73 -4.58
CA ASN A 50 -2.31 15.66 -5.66
C ASN A 50 -1.23 16.71 -5.98
N CYS A 51 -0.44 17.09 -4.98
CA CYS A 51 0.65 18.06 -5.09
C CYS A 51 1.99 17.46 -5.52
N TYR A 52 2.08 16.13 -5.70
CA TYR A 52 3.34 15.48 -6.04
C TYR A 52 3.53 15.43 -7.57
N PRO A 53 4.74 15.73 -8.09
CA PRO A 53 5.01 15.64 -9.52
C PRO A 53 4.80 14.20 -10.01
N LYS A 54 4.28 14.06 -11.23
CA LYS A 54 4.11 12.73 -11.83
C LYS A 54 5.48 12.07 -11.99
N ILE A 55 5.53 10.79 -11.64
CA ILE A 55 6.68 9.92 -11.89
C ILE A 55 6.50 9.32 -13.28
N HIS A 56 7.50 9.51 -14.14
CA HIS A 56 7.51 9.03 -15.51
C HIS A 56 8.52 7.88 -15.65
N SER A 57 8.03 6.68 -15.95
CA SER A 57 8.85 5.51 -16.33
C SER A 57 8.04 4.59 -17.25
N LYS A 58 8.73 3.76 -18.03
CA LYS A 58 8.16 2.87 -19.06
C LYS A 58 7.06 1.94 -18.52
N ASN A 59 7.17 1.52 -17.26
CA ASN A 59 6.26 0.59 -16.59
C ASN A 59 5.44 1.25 -15.47
N VAL A 60 5.37 2.59 -15.43
CA VAL A 60 4.69 3.33 -14.35
C VAL A 60 3.63 4.28 -14.92
N THR A 61 2.46 4.31 -14.27
CA THR A 61 1.43 5.31 -14.48
C THR A 61 1.12 6.00 -13.16
N SER A 62 1.30 7.32 -13.12
CA SER A 62 1.00 8.15 -11.97
C SER A 62 -0.49 8.49 -11.91
N VAL A 63 -1.13 8.19 -10.78
CA VAL A 63 -2.57 8.44 -10.49
C VAL A 63 -2.68 9.40 -9.32
N LEU A 64 -3.10 10.63 -9.58
CA LEU A 64 -3.20 11.66 -8.56
C LEU A 64 -4.45 11.46 -7.66
N VAL A 65 -4.23 11.50 -6.35
CA VAL A 65 -5.27 11.44 -5.33
C VAL A 65 -5.73 12.87 -5.01
N ARG A 66 -6.70 13.38 -5.79
CA ARG A 66 -7.32 14.70 -5.58
C ARG A 66 -8.16 14.77 -4.31
N ASN A 67 -9.03 13.79 -4.07
CA ASN A 67 -9.90 13.76 -2.90
C ASN A 67 -9.90 12.37 -2.25
N ARG A 68 -9.13 12.22 -1.16
CA ARG A 68 -8.98 10.94 -0.45
C ARG A 68 -10.27 10.46 0.20
N LYS A 69 -11.14 11.39 0.64
CA LYS A 69 -12.45 11.05 1.22
C LYS A 69 -13.34 10.42 0.16
N ILE A 70 -13.46 11.04 -1.02
CA ILE A 70 -14.24 10.49 -2.14
C ILE A 70 -13.71 9.10 -2.52
N ARG A 71 -12.40 8.92 -2.67
CA ARG A 71 -11.84 7.61 -3.06
C ARG A 71 -12.00 6.52 -2.00
N LYS A 72 -12.13 6.89 -0.72
CA LYS A 72 -12.46 5.95 0.37
C LYS A 72 -13.88 5.39 0.22
N TRP A 73 -14.84 6.24 -0.18
CA TRP A 73 -16.25 5.86 -0.36
C TRP A 73 -16.56 5.33 -1.76
N PHE A 74 -15.77 5.72 -2.76
CA PHE A 74 -15.94 5.37 -4.17
C PHE A 74 -14.68 4.72 -4.74
N PRO A 75 -14.36 3.47 -4.35
CA PRO A 75 -13.16 2.77 -4.78
C PRO A 75 -13.13 2.48 -6.29
N PHE A 76 -14.27 2.53 -6.98
CA PHE A 76 -14.36 2.38 -8.44
C PHE A 76 -13.64 3.52 -9.21
N THR A 77 -13.36 4.64 -8.55
CA THR A 77 -12.57 5.75 -9.14
C THR A 77 -11.09 5.42 -9.26
N LEU A 78 -10.63 4.31 -8.67
CA LEU A 78 -9.26 3.80 -8.79
C LEU A 78 -9.13 2.92 -10.04
N PRO A 79 -7.96 2.93 -10.73
CA PRO A 79 -7.77 2.18 -11.98
C PRO A 79 -7.93 0.68 -11.74
N LYS A 80 -8.66 -0.10 -12.54
CA LYS A 80 -8.76 -1.58 -12.41
C LYS A 80 -7.37 -2.25 -12.47
N VAL A 81 -7.03 -3.09 -11.48
CA VAL A 81 -5.72 -3.78 -11.37
C VAL A 81 -5.88 -5.23 -10.92
N ASP A 82 -4.85 -6.04 -11.15
CA ASP A 82 -4.76 -7.43 -10.70
C ASP A 82 -4.36 -7.52 -9.22
N ILE A 83 -3.46 -6.64 -8.77
CA ILE A 83 -2.89 -6.64 -7.41
C ILE A 83 -2.96 -5.24 -6.80
N TRP A 84 -3.41 -5.14 -5.56
CA TRP A 84 -3.22 -3.95 -4.74
C TRP A 84 -2.17 -4.22 -3.67
N HIS A 85 -1.16 -3.35 -3.58
CA HIS A 85 -0.13 -3.40 -2.56
C HIS A 85 -0.22 -2.17 -1.65
N SER A 86 -0.61 -2.39 -0.40
CA SER A 86 -0.64 -1.35 0.63
C SER A 86 0.68 -1.38 1.41
N VAL A 87 1.58 -0.48 1.05
CA VAL A 87 2.88 -0.30 1.73
C VAL A 87 2.79 0.55 3.01
N ASN A 88 1.68 1.25 3.25
CA ASN A 88 1.41 1.92 4.53
C ASN A 88 0.33 1.16 5.29
N GLN A 89 0.66 0.65 6.48
CA GLN A 89 -0.26 -0.12 7.32
C GLN A 89 -1.47 0.69 7.81
N TYR A 90 -1.31 1.99 7.97
CA TYR A 90 -2.33 2.92 8.48
C TYR A 90 -3.22 3.52 7.38
N ASN A 91 -3.01 3.14 6.13
CA ASN A 91 -3.79 3.66 5.03
C ASN A 91 -5.29 3.35 5.18
N LYS A 92 -6.15 4.38 5.13
CA LYS A 92 -7.61 4.23 5.22
C LYS A 92 -8.26 3.92 3.86
N LEU A 93 -7.49 3.96 2.77
CA LEU A 93 -7.99 3.57 1.46
C LEU A 93 -8.18 2.05 1.45
N TYR A 94 -9.37 1.62 1.03
CA TYR A 94 -9.64 0.22 0.77
C TYR A 94 -9.99 0.06 -0.69
N ARG A 95 -9.52 -1.03 -1.28
CA ARG A 95 -9.82 -1.39 -2.63
C ARG A 95 -10.09 -2.88 -2.72
N GLN A 96 -11.18 -3.25 -3.38
CA GLN A 96 -11.37 -4.61 -3.85
C GLN A 96 -10.45 -4.84 -5.07
N SER A 97 -9.51 -5.76 -4.92
CA SER A 97 -8.67 -6.30 -5.98
C SER A 97 -8.59 -7.81 -5.85
N PRO A 98 -8.38 -8.56 -6.95
CA PRO A 98 -8.28 -10.01 -6.89
C PRO A 98 -7.20 -10.52 -5.93
N LYS A 99 -6.08 -9.79 -5.83
CA LYS A 99 -5.03 -10.05 -4.85
C LYS A 99 -4.71 -8.79 -4.05
N PHE A 100 -4.46 -8.94 -2.75
CA PHE A 100 -4.10 -7.87 -1.84
C PHE A 100 -2.80 -8.22 -1.09
N ILE A 101 -1.79 -7.37 -1.23
CA ILE A 101 -0.53 -7.46 -0.48
C ILE A 101 -0.54 -6.38 0.60
N PHE A 102 -0.37 -6.79 1.85
CA PHE A 102 -0.38 -5.89 2.99
C PHE A 102 0.97 -5.88 3.70
N THR A 103 1.63 -4.73 3.73
CA THR A 103 2.89 -4.57 4.46
C THR A 103 2.68 -3.98 5.84
N ILE A 104 3.14 -4.70 6.86
CA ILE A 104 3.13 -4.28 8.27
C ILE A 104 4.57 -3.99 8.69
N HIS A 105 4.81 -2.77 9.16
CA HIS A 105 6.11 -2.26 9.56
C HIS A 105 6.36 -2.45 11.05
N ASP A 106 5.35 -2.19 11.88
CA ASP A 106 5.46 -2.32 13.33
C ASP A 106 4.09 -2.57 13.94
N LEU A 107 4.10 -2.95 15.22
CA LEU A 107 2.91 -3.06 16.06
C LEU A 107 3.06 -2.19 17.31
N ASN A 108 3.80 -1.08 17.20
CA ASN A 108 4.10 -0.20 18.35
C ASN A 108 2.83 0.35 19.00
N PHE A 109 1.77 0.54 18.21
CA PHE A 109 0.47 0.98 18.72
C PHE A 109 -0.12 0.05 19.80
N LEU A 110 0.32 -1.22 19.90
CA LEU A 110 -0.09 -2.12 20.98
C LEU A 110 0.39 -1.61 22.36
N PHE A 111 1.51 -0.90 22.39
CA PHE A 111 2.13 -0.37 23.60
C PHE A 111 1.88 1.13 23.76
N GLU A 112 1.79 1.88 22.66
CA GLU A 112 1.62 3.34 22.68
C GLU A 112 0.16 3.79 22.88
N GLN A 113 -0.81 2.94 22.54
CA GLN A 113 -2.24 3.28 22.61
C GLN A 113 -2.94 2.42 23.66
N GLU A 114 -3.89 3.03 24.36
CA GLU A 114 -4.70 2.36 25.39
C GLU A 114 -6.20 2.47 25.10
N GLY A 115 -6.97 1.61 25.77
CA GLY A 115 -8.43 1.61 25.72
C GLY A 115 -9.00 1.46 24.30
N GLN A 116 -10.02 2.26 24.00
CA GLN A 116 -10.79 2.18 22.76
C GLN A 116 -9.93 2.42 21.51
N LYS A 117 -8.93 3.31 21.56
CA LYS A 117 -8.07 3.61 20.40
C LYS A 117 -7.28 2.37 19.97
N ARG A 118 -6.68 1.65 20.94
CA ARG A 118 -5.97 0.40 20.66
C ARG A 118 -6.88 -0.62 20.00
N GLN A 119 -8.09 -0.78 20.52
CA GLN A 119 -9.09 -1.72 19.96
C GLN A 119 -9.51 -1.34 18.53
N GLU A 120 -9.71 -0.05 18.24
CA GLU A 120 -10.01 0.40 16.88
C GLU A 120 -8.85 0.12 15.90
N PHE A 121 -7.61 0.33 16.34
CA PHE A 121 -6.44 0.03 15.50
C PHE A 121 -6.27 -1.47 15.27
N LEU A 122 -6.43 -2.29 16.32
CA LEU A 122 -6.46 -3.75 16.23
C LEU A 122 -7.50 -4.22 15.21
N GLN A 123 -8.75 -3.78 15.36
CA GLN A 123 -9.84 -4.14 14.45
C GLN A 123 -9.52 -3.74 12.99
N ARG A 124 -8.97 -2.54 12.77
CA ARG A 124 -8.60 -2.09 11.41
C ARG A 124 -7.48 -2.91 10.80
N ILE A 125 -6.49 -3.33 11.58
CA ILE A 125 -5.39 -4.16 11.10
C ILE A 125 -5.90 -5.59 10.84
N GLN A 126 -6.69 -6.16 11.76
CA GLN A 126 -7.27 -7.48 11.59
C GLN A 126 -8.12 -7.57 10.32
N GLN A 127 -8.99 -6.60 10.09
CA GLN A 127 -9.80 -6.52 8.85
C GLN A 127 -8.96 -6.49 7.56
N LYS A 128 -7.72 -6.01 7.61
CA LYS A 128 -6.81 -6.03 6.46
C LYS A 128 -6.08 -7.36 6.35
N ILE A 129 -5.64 -7.92 7.48
CA ILE A 129 -5.03 -9.25 7.58
C ILE A 129 -5.98 -10.30 6.98
N ASP A 130 -7.24 -10.31 7.42
CA ASP A 130 -8.26 -11.27 6.96
C ASP A 130 -8.52 -11.21 5.44
N LYS A 131 -8.25 -10.06 4.82
CA LYS A 131 -8.44 -9.83 3.38
C LYS A 131 -7.16 -9.98 2.57
N ALA A 132 -6.00 -10.01 3.23
CA ALA A 132 -4.71 -10.03 2.56
C ALA A 132 -4.47 -11.40 1.94
N THR A 133 -4.10 -11.42 0.67
CA THR A 133 -3.59 -12.63 0.01
C THR A 133 -2.18 -12.95 0.51
N ILE A 134 -1.38 -11.91 0.74
CA ILE A 134 -0.01 -12.02 1.27
C ILE A 134 0.19 -10.89 2.27
N ILE A 135 0.77 -11.25 3.41
CA ILE A 135 1.25 -10.30 4.41
C ILE A 135 2.77 -10.27 4.33
N THR A 136 3.35 -9.09 4.27
CA THR A 136 4.80 -8.89 4.32
C THR A 136 5.13 -8.10 5.57
N THR A 137 6.18 -8.48 6.28
CA THR A 137 6.69 -7.72 7.42
C THR A 137 8.09 -7.22 7.14
N ILE A 138 8.51 -6.17 7.84
CA ILE A 138 9.90 -5.66 7.72
C ILE A 138 10.90 -6.48 8.53
N SER A 139 10.42 -7.35 9.42
CA SER A 139 11.25 -8.22 10.25
C SER A 139 10.51 -9.48 10.68
N HIS A 140 11.27 -10.50 11.10
CA HIS A 140 10.73 -11.71 11.72
C HIS A 140 10.02 -11.41 13.05
N TYR A 141 10.54 -10.45 13.83
CA TYR A 141 9.90 -10.00 15.08
C TYR A 141 8.45 -9.57 14.86
N VAL A 142 8.20 -8.70 13.86
CA VAL A 142 6.85 -8.24 13.55
C VAL A 142 5.97 -9.39 13.05
N ALA A 143 6.54 -10.34 12.30
CA ALA A 143 5.81 -11.52 11.85
C ALA A 143 5.36 -12.39 13.03
N ASP A 144 6.22 -12.57 14.03
CA ASP A 144 5.91 -13.37 15.21
C ASP A 144 4.89 -12.67 16.12
N GLU A 145 4.95 -11.34 16.25
CA GLU A 145 3.92 -10.58 16.96
C GLU A 145 2.55 -10.66 16.26
N ILE A 146 2.49 -10.63 14.92
CA ILE A 146 1.23 -10.82 14.19
C ILE A 146 0.64 -12.21 14.45
N LYS A 147 1.47 -13.26 14.49
CA LYS A 147 1.02 -14.63 14.78
C LYS A 147 0.44 -14.80 16.18
N LYS A 148 0.76 -13.91 17.13
CA LYS A 148 0.18 -13.92 18.48
C LYS A 148 -1.21 -13.26 18.55
N ILE A 149 -1.53 -12.41 17.59
CA ILE A 149 -2.81 -11.68 17.51
C ILE A 149 -3.86 -12.48 16.72
N HIS A 150 -3.39 -13.42 15.89
CA HIS A 150 -4.22 -14.36 15.14
C HIS A 150 -4.55 -15.61 15.97
#